data_AF-Q4S4T5-F1
#
_entry.id   AF-Q4S4T5-F1
#
_cell.length_a   1.000
_cell.length_b   1.000
_cell.length_c   1.000
_cell.angle_alpha   90.00
_cell.angle_beta   90.00
_cell.angle_gamma   90.00
#
_symmetry.space_group_name_H-M   'P 1'
#
loop_
_entity.id
_entity.type
_entity.pdbx_description
1 polymer ?
#
loop_
_entity_poly.entity_id
_entity_poly.type
_entity_poly.pdbx_seq_one_letter_code
_entity_poly.pdbx_strand_id
1 'polypeptide(L)'
;MLAIQLGMLEDAERLYKSCQRFDLLNSFYPASGQWQQALETAETLDRIHLRTTYYTYARHLESIGDKSSALTFYEKSDTHRVEVPRMLQDDTLSLETYVKEKNDKSIYKWWAQYLESQSDMDSALHFYSLAEDYFSLVRVYCYMEDIQKASEIANDTGDRAASYHLARYYEGHDDIRQAVHFYTRAQAYNNAIRLCKENGLDDQLMNLALLSNPEGMMEAACYYEGKDPPLGRANLTITEELAEKLTVTDCKDLPDETRKELLQRIAECCMRQGNYHLATKKYTQAGNKLKAMSALLKSGDTEKIVFFANVSRQRELFIMAANYLQSLDWRKNPEILKTIIAFYTKGRASELLAGFYEVCAQVEIDDFQNYEKALHALTEAYKCLSKAKDSSAGKQEARLSDLQHKITLIKKFVQARGLYAENSSEAVGLCEALLEEPNLDPAVRVGDVFGFLVDHYCQQGNFK
;
A
#
# COMPACT_ATOMS: atom_id res chain seq x y z
N MET A 1 16.30 59.06 32.84
CA MET A 1 14.96 59.50 33.32
C MET A 1 15.02 60.76 34.18
N LEU A 2 15.82 60.81 35.26
CA LEU A 2 15.87 62.00 36.15
C LEU A 2 16.27 63.31 35.43
N ALA A 3 17.31 63.28 34.57
CA ALA A 3 17.75 64.45 33.79
C ALA A 3 16.71 64.95 32.77
N ILE A 4 15.93 64.04 32.16
CA ILE A 4 14.85 64.38 31.23
C ILE A 4 13.69 65.07 31.97
N GLN A 5 13.33 64.56 33.16
CA GLN A 5 12.28 65.14 34.00
C GLN A 5 12.63 66.53 34.56
N LEU A 6 13.92 66.85 34.65
CA LEU A 6 14.44 68.14 35.10
C LEU A 6 14.72 69.13 33.96
N GLY A 7 14.38 68.79 32.70
CA GLY A 7 14.58 69.65 31.53
C GLY A 7 16.03 69.74 31.03
N MET A 8 16.94 68.93 31.57
CA MET A 8 18.37 68.92 31.22
C MET A 8 18.64 68.01 30.02
N LEU A 9 18.11 68.39 28.85
CA LEU A 9 18.10 67.57 27.63
C LEU A 9 19.51 67.30 27.06
N GLU A 10 20.40 68.29 27.08
CA GLU A 10 21.78 68.14 26.57
C GLU A 10 22.62 67.18 27.42
N ASP A 11 22.47 67.24 28.74
CA ASP A 11 23.20 66.34 29.64
C ASP A 11 22.67 64.91 29.54
N ALA A 12 21.36 64.73 29.31
CA ALA A 12 20.78 63.43 29.02
C ALA A 12 21.33 62.83 27.71
N GLU A 13 21.43 63.62 26.65
CA GLU A 13 22.00 63.19 25.36
C GLU A 13 23.48 62.76 25.50
N ARG A 14 24.29 63.58 26.19
CA ARG A 14 25.71 63.26 26.45
C ARG A 14 25.86 61.96 27.23
N LEU A 15 25.02 61.75 28.24
CA LEU A 15 25.02 60.52 29.04
C LEU A 15 24.68 59.30 28.17
N TYR A 16 23.62 59.35 27.35
CA TYR A 16 23.25 58.24 26.48
C TYR A 16 24.35 57.90 25.46
N LYS A 17 25.00 58.91 24.87
CA LYS A 17 26.16 58.74 23.98
C LYS A 17 27.35 58.11 24.71
N SER A 18 27.68 58.60 25.91
CA SER A 18 28.80 58.04 26.69
C SER A 18 28.57 56.60 27.12
N CYS A 19 27.31 56.22 27.38
CA CYS A 19 26.93 54.87 27.78
C CYS A 19 26.68 53.94 26.58
N GLN A 20 26.85 54.42 25.34
CA GLN A 20 26.58 53.68 24.10
C GLN A 20 25.16 53.07 24.04
N ARG A 21 24.19 53.68 24.72
CA ARG A 21 22.79 53.24 24.73
C ARG A 21 22.00 53.97 23.65
N PHE A 22 22.26 53.60 22.41
CA PHE A 22 21.67 54.24 21.22
C PHE A 22 20.17 53.93 21.07
N ASP A 23 19.68 52.86 21.67
CA ASP A 23 18.25 52.54 21.80
C ASP A 23 17.47 53.62 22.60
N LEU A 24 18.04 54.04 23.74
CA LEU A 24 17.48 55.10 24.57
C LEU A 24 17.65 56.47 23.92
N LEU A 25 18.74 56.67 23.18
CA LEU A 25 18.97 57.89 22.42
C LEU A 25 17.97 58.04 21.25
N ASN A 26 17.70 56.95 20.52
CA ASN A 26 16.76 56.90 19.40
C ASN A 26 15.29 57.04 19.86
N SER A 27 14.96 56.68 21.11
CA SER A 27 13.65 57.02 21.71
C SER A 27 13.58 58.45 22.27
N PHE A 28 14.71 59.02 22.69
CA PHE A 28 14.81 60.37 23.22
C PHE A 28 14.68 61.46 22.13
N TYR A 29 15.30 61.27 20.96
CA TYR A 29 15.29 62.26 19.88
C TYR A 29 13.88 62.58 19.34
N PRO A 30 13.00 61.59 19.04
CA PRO A 30 11.60 61.83 18.69
C PRO A 30 10.83 62.61 19.76
N ALA A 31 11.02 62.26 21.04
CA ALA A 31 10.36 62.92 22.17
C ALA A 31 10.80 64.39 22.34
N SER A 32 11.99 64.73 21.83
CA SER A 32 12.56 66.09 21.84
C SER A 32 12.30 66.85 20.52
N GLY A 33 11.53 66.29 19.59
CA GLY A 33 11.24 66.87 18.27
C GLY A 33 12.40 66.83 17.27
N GLN A 34 13.51 66.17 17.60
CA GLN A 34 14.74 66.09 16.80
C GLN A 34 14.73 64.89 15.85
N TRP A 35 13.77 64.86 14.94
CA TRP A 35 13.51 63.69 14.08
C TRP A 35 14.66 63.33 13.12
N GLN A 36 15.39 64.31 12.58
CA GLN A 36 16.51 64.04 11.68
C GLN A 36 17.65 63.28 12.38
N GLN A 37 17.95 63.66 13.63
CA GLN A 37 18.96 63.01 14.45
C GLN A 37 18.51 61.60 14.88
N ALA A 38 17.20 61.40 15.09
CA ALA A 38 16.64 60.07 15.34
C ALA A 38 16.86 59.13 14.14
N LEU A 39 16.59 59.60 12.91
CA LEU A 39 16.79 58.82 11.68
C LEU A 39 18.26 58.48 11.46
N GLU A 40 19.17 59.46 11.58
CA GLU A 40 20.61 59.24 11.42
C GLU A 40 21.14 58.23 12.44
N THR A 41 20.72 58.36 13.70
CA THR A 41 21.10 57.43 14.77
C THR A 41 20.59 56.02 14.50
N ALA A 42 19.36 55.88 14.02
CA ALA A 42 18.77 54.59 13.68
C ALA A 42 19.47 53.92 12.48
N GLU A 43 19.86 54.68 11.46
CA GLU A 43 20.52 54.17 10.24
C GLU A 43 21.97 53.71 10.51
N THR A 44 22.67 54.44 11.39
CA THR A 44 24.10 54.25 11.64
C THR A 44 24.38 53.35 12.85
N LEU A 45 23.63 53.50 13.95
CA LEU A 45 23.99 52.96 15.26
C LEU A 45 22.90 52.10 15.91
N ASP A 46 21.61 52.30 15.58
CA ASP A 46 20.47 51.57 16.16
C ASP A 46 19.57 50.93 15.08
N ARG A 47 20.17 50.04 14.29
CA ARG A 47 19.47 49.35 13.18
C ARG A 47 18.32 48.46 13.63
N ILE A 48 18.31 48.03 14.89
CA ILE A 48 17.25 47.17 15.45
C ILE A 48 15.92 47.93 15.47
N HIS A 49 15.95 49.23 15.82
CA HIS A 49 14.74 50.05 15.89
C HIS A 49 14.48 50.86 14.63
N LEU A 50 15.27 50.70 13.56
CA LEU A 50 15.18 51.49 12.33
C LEU A 50 13.77 51.51 11.73
N ARG A 51 13.12 50.35 11.60
CA ARG A 51 11.74 50.26 11.08
C ARG A 51 10.75 50.98 11.99
N THR A 52 10.91 50.84 13.31
CA THR A 52 10.07 51.52 14.30
C THR A 52 10.24 53.03 14.23
N THR A 53 11.47 53.53 14.08
CA THR A 53 11.76 54.96 13.93
C THR A 53 11.20 55.52 12.61
N TYR A 54 11.30 54.77 11.51
CA TYR A 54 10.65 55.16 10.25
C TYR A 54 9.12 55.23 10.39
N TYR A 55 8.51 54.26 11.07
CA TYR A 55 7.06 54.25 11.31
C TYR A 55 6.60 55.43 12.17
N THR A 56 7.27 55.70 13.30
CA THR A 56 6.90 56.82 14.18
C THR A 56 7.12 58.17 13.51
N TYR A 57 8.16 58.28 12.67
CA TYR A 57 8.38 59.48 11.87
C TYR A 57 7.33 59.65 10.77
N ALA A 58 6.92 58.57 10.09
CA ALA A 58 5.82 58.61 9.13
C ALA A 58 4.50 59.09 9.76
N ARG A 59 4.19 58.59 10.97
CA ARG A 59 3.02 59.04 11.77
C ARG A 59 3.09 60.54 12.11
N HIS A 60 4.28 61.03 12.45
CA HIS A 60 4.48 62.45 12.71
C HIS A 60 4.31 63.30 11.45
N LEU A 61 4.88 62.90 10.31
CA LEU A 61 4.69 63.57 9.03
C LEU A 61 3.21 63.60 8.60
N GLU A 62 2.50 62.49 8.78
CA GLU A 62 1.05 62.41 8.57
C GLU A 62 0.30 63.42 9.44
N SER A 63 0.67 63.56 10.74
CA SER A 63 0.02 64.50 11.66
C SER A 63 0.23 65.97 11.29
N ILE A 64 1.32 66.28 10.58
CA ILE A 64 1.64 67.63 10.06
C ILE A 64 0.95 67.88 8.70
N GLY A 65 0.37 66.84 8.09
CA GLY A 65 -0.31 66.90 6.80
C GLY A 65 0.59 66.64 5.60
N ASP A 66 1.89 66.34 5.79
CA ASP A 66 2.79 65.95 4.70
C ASP A 66 2.62 64.44 4.39
N LYS A 67 1.54 64.15 3.67
CA LYS A 67 1.22 62.78 3.23
C LYS A 67 2.28 62.23 2.27
N SER A 68 2.91 63.07 1.44
CA SER A 68 3.88 62.64 0.43
C SER A 68 5.14 62.05 1.05
N SER A 69 5.70 62.72 2.06
CA SER A 69 6.84 62.21 2.81
C SER A 69 6.42 61.03 3.69
N ALA A 70 5.23 61.07 4.30
CA ALA A 70 4.71 59.98 5.12
C ALA A 70 4.62 58.65 4.34
N LEU A 71 4.15 58.68 3.08
CA LEU A 71 4.13 57.51 2.19
C LEU A 71 5.51 56.85 2.08
N THR A 72 6.54 57.66 1.79
CA THR A 72 7.91 57.18 1.61
C THR A 72 8.42 56.50 2.88
N PHE A 73 8.11 57.03 4.06
CA PHE A 73 8.55 56.45 5.32
C PHE A 73 7.72 55.24 5.76
N TYR A 74 6.44 55.18 5.42
CA TYR A 74 5.62 53.97 5.61
C TYR A 74 6.09 52.79 4.77
N GLU A 75 6.61 53.05 3.57
CA GLU A 75 7.26 52.03 2.75
C GLU A 75 8.59 51.59 3.37
N LYS A 76 9.41 52.53 3.84
CA LYS A 76 10.66 52.20 4.53
C LYS A 76 10.45 51.40 5.82
N SER A 77 9.32 51.61 6.52
CA SER A 77 8.95 50.83 7.69
C SER A 77 8.26 49.50 7.38
N ASP A 78 7.95 49.20 6.11
CA ASP A 78 7.24 47.98 5.68
C ASP A 78 5.81 47.87 6.27
N THR A 79 5.21 49.03 6.59
CA THR A 79 3.84 49.14 7.15
C THR A 79 2.85 49.73 6.14
N HIS A 80 3.30 49.99 4.92
CA HIS A 80 2.52 50.65 3.87
C HIS A 80 1.25 49.89 3.49
N ARG A 81 1.24 48.57 3.62
CA ARG A 81 0.07 47.72 3.30
C ARG A 81 -1.17 48.01 4.14
N VAL A 82 -0.99 48.57 5.34
CA VAL A 82 -2.09 48.89 6.26
C VAL A 82 -2.23 50.40 6.42
N GLU A 83 -1.11 51.10 6.60
CA GLU A 83 -1.14 52.52 6.94
C GLU A 83 -1.44 53.43 5.75
N VAL A 84 -1.00 53.09 4.54
CA VAL A 84 -1.26 53.92 3.36
C VAL A 84 -2.74 53.89 2.96
N PRO A 85 -3.40 52.72 2.85
CA PRO A 85 -4.83 52.67 2.64
C PRO A 85 -5.63 53.41 3.71
N ARG A 86 -5.24 53.30 4.99
CA ARG A 86 -5.87 54.05 6.10
C ARG A 86 -5.70 55.57 5.94
N MET A 87 -4.49 56.03 5.63
CA MET A 87 -4.17 57.46 5.52
C MET A 87 -4.84 58.13 4.32
N LEU A 88 -5.02 57.40 3.22
CA LEU A 88 -5.60 57.90 1.97
C LEU A 88 -7.06 57.47 1.76
N GLN A 89 -7.72 56.87 2.75
CA GLN A 89 -9.08 56.37 2.60
C GLN A 89 -10.08 57.44 2.15
N ASP A 90 -9.89 58.68 2.59
CA ASP A 90 -10.74 59.83 2.22
C ASP A 90 -10.40 60.42 0.84
N ASP A 91 -9.23 60.09 0.28
CA ASP A 91 -8.74 60.58 -1.03
C ASP A 91 -8.54 59.39 -1.97
N THR A 92 -9.65 58.92 -2.53
CA THR A 92 -9.72 57.70 -3.34
C THR A 92 -8.91 57.80 -4.63
N LEU A 93 -8.76 58.99 -5.22
CA LEU A 93 -7.99 59.21 -6.45
C LEU A 93 -6.49 59.02 -6.23
N SER A 94 -5.96 59.62 -5.15
CA SER A 94 -4.55 59.45 -4.78
C SER A 94 -4.25 58.02 -4.38
N LEU A 95 -5.17 57.35 -3.68
CA LEU A 95 -5.03 55.95 -3.30
C LEU A 95 -5.04 55.02 -4.51
N GLU A 96 -5.93 55.21 -5.47
CA GLU A 96 -6.00 54.42 -6.69
C GLU A 96 -4.70 54.54 -7.51
N THR A 97 -4.17 55.76 -7.63
CA THR A 97 -2.89 56.03 -8.31
C THR A 97 -1.75 55.27 -7.63
N TYR A 98 -1.67 55.36 -6.31
CA TYR A 98 -0.68 54.64 -5.52
C TYR A 98 -0.78 53.11 -5.70
N VAL A 99 -1.99 52.55 -5.66
CA VAL A 99 -2.24 51.11 -5.86
C VAL A 99 -1.73 50.66 -7.23
N LYS A 100 -2.06 51.41 -8.29
CA LYS A 100 -1.65 51.10 -9.67
C LYS A 100 -0.14 51.16 -9.86
N GLU A 101 0.53 52.12 -9.24
CA GLU A 101 1.98 52.29 -9.36
C GLU A 101 2.80 51.25 -8.59
N LYS A 102 2.32 50.81 -7.41
CA LYS A 102 3.14 49.98 -6.51
C LYS A 102 3.24 48.51 -6.87
N ASN A 103 2.26 47.96 -7.59
CA ASN A 103 2.26 46.56 -8.00
C ASN A 103 2.49 45.55 -6.84
N ASP A 104 1.88 45.81 -5.68
CA ASP A 104 1.91 44.91 -4.51
C ASP A 104 0.58 44.15 -4.40
N LYS A 105 0.66 42.81 -4.45
CA LYS A 105 -0.49 41.90 -4.36
C LYS A 105 -1.35 42.13 -3.10
N SER A 106 -0.71 42.42 -1.96
CA SER A 106 -1.45 42.64 -0.70
C SER A 106 -2.29 43.91 -0.76
N ILE A 107 -1.78 44.93 -1.46
CA ILE A 107 -2.47 46.21 -1.63
C ILE A 107 -3.58 46.06 -2.67
N TYR A 108 -3.33 45.33 -3.76
CA TYR A 108 -4.39 44.98 -4.72
C TYR A 108 -5.55 44.24 -4.07
N LYS A 109 -5.27 43.29 -3.18
CA LYS A 109 -6.30 42.58 -2.41
C LYS A 109 -7.12 43.55 -1.54
N TRP A 110 -6.46 44.44 -0.80
CA TRP A 110 -7.15 45.43 0.02
C TRP A 110 -8.03 46.36 -0.83
N TRP A 111 -7.49 46.84 -1.96
CA TRP A 111 -8.21 47.72 -2.88
C TRP A 111 -9.42 47.03 -3.51
N ALA A 112 -9.28 45.77 -3.90
CA ALA A 112 -10.38 44.95 -4.40
C ALA A 112 -11.50 44.78 -3.34
N GLN A 113 -11.14 44.56 -2.07
CA GLN A 113 -12.12 44.49 -0.97
C GLN A 113 -12.84 45.82 -0.75
N TYR A 114 -12.12 46.93 -0.87
CA TYR A 114 -12.72 48.27 -0.81
C TYR A 114 -13.71 48.48 -1.96
N LEU A 115 -13.33 48.17 -3.20
CA LEU A 115 -14.21 48.27 -4.38
C LEU A 115 -15.46 47.38 -4.26
N GLU A 116 -15.28 46.14 -3.76
CA GLU A 116 -16.38 45.23 -3.47
C GLU A 116 -17.35 45.84 -2.44
N SER A 117 -16.85 46.54 -1.41
CA SER A 117 -17.70 47.26 -0.44
C SER A 117 -18.49 48.42 -1.05
N GLN A 118 -17.97 49.00 -2.14
CA GLN A 118 -18.67 50.03 -2.92
C GLN A 118 -19.59 49.44 -3.99
N SER A 119 -19.75 48.12 -4.04
CA SER A 119 -20.50 47.37 -5.06
C SER A 119 -19.93 47.46 -6.48
N ASP A 120 -18.69 47.91 -6.66
CA ASP A 120 -17.99 47.88 -7.95
C ASP A 120 -17.30 46.51 -8.15
N MET A 121 -18.11 45.53 -8.55
CA MET A 121 -17.68 44.14 -8.67
C MET A 121 -16.70 43.92 -9.83
N ASP A 122 -16.88 44.61 -10.96
CA ASP A 122 -16.03 44.44 -12.14
C ASP A 122 -14.59 44.92 -11.87
N SER A 123 -14.44 46.10 -11.25
CA SER A 123 -13.13 46.59 -10.84
C SER A 123 -12.53 45.72 -9.74
N ALA A 124 -13.34 45.26 -8.78
CA ALA A 124 -12.87 44.36 -7.72
C ALA A 124 -12.31 43.04 -8.30
N LEU A 125 -13.00 42.43 -9.27
CA LEU A 125 -12.54 41.23 -9.97
C LEU A 125 -11.21 41.46 -10.70
N HIS A 126 -11.04 42.61 -11.36
CA HIS A 126 -9.77 42.95 -12.01
C HIS A 126 -8.61 42.98 -11.00
N PHE A 127 -8.79 43.65 -9.86
CA PHE A 127 -7.74 43.75 -8.84
C PHE A 127 -7.52 42.45 -8.06
N TYR A 128 -8.55 41.64 -7.83
CA TYR A 128 -8.37 40.30 -7.26
C TYR A 128 -7.58 39.38 -8.21
N SER A 129 -7.74 39.54 -9.53
CA SER A 129 -6.92 38.84 -10.52
C SER A 129 -5.46 39.27 -10.48
N LEU A 130 -5.18 40.58 -10.39
CA LEU A 130 -3.82 41.09 -10.20
C LEU A 130 -3.18 40.65 -8.87
N ALA A 131 -4.00 40.51 -7.82
CA ALA A 131 -3.56 40.01 -6.52
C ALA A 131 -3.33 38.49 -6.49
N GLU A 132 -3.75 37.75 -7.52
CA GLU A 132 -3.83 36.28 -7.54
C GLU A 132 -4.67 35.71 -6.37
N ASP A 133 -5.69 36.45 -5.92
CA ASP A 133 -6.60 36.01 -4.85
C ASP A 133 -7.78 35.20 -5.42
N TYR A 134 -7.48 33.98 -5.86
CA TYR A 134 -8.44 33.11 -6.55
C TYR A 134 -9.66 32.75 -5.71
N PHE A 135 -9.52 32.66 -4.38
CA PHE A 135 -10.64 32.45 -3.48
C PHE A 135 -11.66 33.59 -3.59
N SER A 136 -11.20 34.84 -3.51
CA SER A 136 -12.06 36.01 -3.60
C SER A 136 -12.69 36.12 -4.99
N LEU A 137 -11.95 35.83 -6.07
CA LEU A 137 -12.49 35.77 -7.42
C LEU A 137 -13.65 34.77 -7.53
N VAL A 138 -13.43 33.52 -7.13
CA VAL A 138 -14.45 32.47 -7.20
C VAL A 138 -15.66 32.83 -6.34
N ARG A 139 -15.45 33.39 -5.14
CA ARG A 139 -16.53 33.84 -4.26
C ARG A 139 -17.39 34.92 -4.92
N VAL A 140 -16.77 35.94 -5.53
CA VAL A 140 -17.49 37.04 -6.19
C VAL A 140 -18.22 36.54 -7.45
N TYR A 141 -17.59 35.70 -8.28
CA TYR A 141 -18.27 35.10 -9.43
C TYR A 141 -19.45 34.20 -9.03
N CYS A 142 -19.32 33.42 -7.94
CA CYS A 142 -20.46 32.67 -7.38
C CYS A 142 -21.60 33.59 -6.91
N TYR A 143 -21.27 34.75 -6.32
CA TYR A 143 -22.27 35.75 -5.92
C TYR A 143 -22.97 36.39 -7.12
N MET A 144 -22.25 36.61 -8.23
CA MET A 144 -22.79 37.13 -9.49
C MET A 144 -23.49 36.07 -10.35
N GLU A 145 -23.63 34.83 -9.85
CA GLU A 145 -24.20 33.68 -10.57
C GLU A 145 -23.44 33.27 -11.86
N ASP A 146 -22.22 33.76 -12.08
CA ASP A 146 -21.35 33.37 -13.19
C ASP A 146 -20.50 32.14 -12.80
N ILE A 147 -21.17 31.00 -12.66
CA ILE A 147 -20.58 29.76 -12.15
C ILE A 147 -19.59 29.14 -13.16
N GLN A 148 -19.76 29.44 -14.45
CA GLN A 148 -18.86 28.97 -15.49
C GLN A 148 -17.46 29.55 -15.29
N LYS A 149 -17.33 30.88 -15.16
CA LYS A 149 -16.04 31.51 -14.88
C LYS A 149 -15.45 31.09 -13.53
N ALA A 150 -16.29 30.96 -12.50
CA ALA A 150 -15.84 30.48 -11.19
C ALA A 150 -15.19 29.08 -11.29
N SER A 151 -15.79 28.20 -12.09
CA SER A 151 -15.29 26.83 -12.33
C SER A 151 -14.01 26.81 -13.16
N GLU A 152 -13.92 27.62 -14.21
CA GLU A 152 -12.71 27.79 -15.02
C GLU A 152 -11.53 28.21 -14.13
N ILE A 153 -11.70 29.26 -13.32
CA ILE A 153 -10.66 29.75 -12.42
C ILE A 153 -10.22 28.67 -11.44
N ALA A 154 -11.15 27.96 -10.79
CA ALA A 154 -10.80 26.90 -9.85
C ALA A 154 -10.06 25.71 -10.54
N ASN A 155 -10.47 25.36 -11.76
CA ASN A 155 -9.87 24.28 -12.55
C ASN A 155 -8.50 24.66 -13.13
N ASP A 156 -8.26 25.92 -13.47
CA ASP A 156 -6.98 26.37 -14.02
C ASP A 156 -5.94 26.59 -12.92
N THR A 157 -6.36 27.19 -11.82
CA THR A 157 -5.44 27.60 -10.73
C THR A 157 -5.11 26.46 -9.78
N GLY A 158 -6.09 25.59 -9.50
CA GLY A 158 -5.93 24.54 -8.49
C GLY A 158 -5.84 25.07 -7.07
N ASP A 159 -6.27 26.31 -6.83
CA ASP A 159 -6.31 26.86 -5.49
C ASP A 159 -7.28 26.05 -4.60
N ARG A 160 -6.79 25.65 -3.42
CA ARG A 160 -7.53 24.76 -2.51
C ARG A 160 -8.74 25.47 -1.92
N ALA A 161 -8.59 26.74 -1.53
CA ALA A 161 -9.66 27.50 -0.90
C ALA A 161 -10.76 27.84 -1.90
N ALA A 162 -10.39 28.25 -3.11
CA ALA A 162 -11.30 28.49 -4.22
C ALA A 162 -12.08 27.23 -4.60
N SER A 163 -11.38 26.10 -4.78
CA SER A 163 -12.02 24.81 -5.07
C SER A 163 -12.97 24.37 -3.95
N TYR A 164 -12.60 24.58 -2.68
CA TYR A 164 -13.46 24.26 -1.55
C TYR A 164 -14.73 25.11 -1.52
N HIS A 165 -14.62 26.43 -1.76
CA HIS A 165 -15.77 27.32 -1.82
C HIS A 165 -16.74 26.93 -2.93
N LEU A 166 -16.21 26.61 -4.11
CA LEU A 166 -17.02 26.18 -5.25
C LEU A 166 -17.69 24.82 -5.00
N ALA A 167 -16.99 23.88 -4.34
CA ALA A 167 -17.57 22.61 -3.93
C ALA A 167 -18.79 22.79 -2.99
N ARG A 168 -18.66 23.70 -2.02
CA ARG A 168 -19.76 24.09 -1.10
C ARG A 168 -20.93 24.71 -1.84
N TYR A 169 -20.66 25.53 -2.85
CA TYR A 169 -21.69 26.12 -3.69
C TYR A 169 -22.48 25.02 -4.43
N TYR A 170 -21.80 24.10 -5.11
CA TYR A 170 -22.45 22.99 -5.82
C TYR A 170 -23.21 22.04 -4.89
N GLU A 171 -22.66 21.76 -3.70
CA GLU A 171 -23.35 20.97 -2.68
C GLU A 171 -24.66 21.64 -2.24
N GLY A 172 -24.68 22.97 -2.07
CA GLY A 172 -25.89 23.71 -1.72
C GLY A 172 -26.93 23.81 -2.84
N HIS A 173 -26.56 23.49 -4.09
CA HIS A 173 -27.43 23.49 -5.27
C HIS A 173 -27.73 22.07 -5.78
N ASP A 174 -27.50 21.04 -4.96
CA ASP A 174 -27.74 19.63 -5.25
C ASP A 174 -26.97 19.06 -6.48
N ASP A 175 -25.94 19.75 -6.99
CA ASP A 175 -25.04 19.20 -8.01
C ASP A 175 -23.90 18.42 -7.34
N ILE A 176 -24.25 17.22 -6.87
CA ILE A 176 -23.35 16.37 -6.10
C ILE A 176 -22.10 15.98 -6.89
N ARG A 177 -22.21 15.79 -8.21
CA ARG A 177 -21.08 15.35 -9.04
C ARG A 177 -20.02 16.44 -9.13
N GLN A 178 -20.43 17.69 -9.35
CA GLN A 178 -19.49 18.81 -9.34
C GLN A 178 -18.95 19.09 -7.94
N ALA A 179 -19.77 18.97 -6.90
CA ALA A 179 -19.33 19.11 -5.52
C ALA A 179 -18.20 18.13 -5.17
N VAL A 180 -18.36 16.84 -5.53
CA VAL A 180 -17.32 15.82 -5.32
C VAL A 180 -16.04 16.14 -6.10
N HIS A 181 -16.15 16.54 -7.37
CA HIS A 181 -14.99 16.95 -8.19
C HIS A 181 -14.17 18.06 -7.51
N PHE A 182 -14.82 19.13 -7.10
CA PHE A 182 -14.14 20.27 -6.49
C PHE A 182 -13.66 20.00 -5.04
N TYR A 183 -14.36 19.18 -4.25
CA TYR A 183 -13.85 18.74 -2.95
C TYR A 183 -12.60 17.87 -3.08
N THR A 184 -12.53 17.03 -4.11
CA THR A 184 -11.35 16.22 -4.42
C THR A 184 -10.17 17.11 -4.77
N ARG A 185 -10.40 18.12 -5.62
CA ARG A 185 -9.39 19.10 -6.03
C ARG A 185 -8.89 19.94 -4.84
N ALA A 186 -9.79 20.28 -3.91
CA ALA A 186 -9.47 20.95 -2.66
C ALA A 186 -8.73 20.07 -1.63
N GLN A 187 -8.53 18.77 -1.91
CA GLN A 187 -8.00 17.76 -0.98
C GLN A 187 -8.86 17.55 0.27
N ALA A 188 -10.15 17.89 0.19
CA ALA A 188 -11.11 17.78 1.28
C ALA A 188 -11.83 16.41 1.21
N TYR A 189 -11.06 15.33 1.23
CA TYR A 189 -11.55 13.97 0.94
C TYR A 189 -12.67 13.50 1.86
N ASN A 190 -12.68 13.88 3.13
CA ASN A 190 -13.74 13.49 4.07
C ASN A 190 -15.12 14.02 3.62
N ASN A 191 -15.17 15.25 3.09
CA ASN A 191 -16.42 15.81 2.55
C ASN A 191 -16.85 15.08 1.28
N ALA A 192 -15.90 14.77 0.39
CA ALA A 192 -16.16 14.02 -0.83
C ALA A 192 -16.66 12.59 -0.52
N ILE A 193 -16.02 11.88 0.42
CA ILE A 193 -16.40 10.54 0.89
C ILE A 193 -17.81 10.55 1.48
N ARG A 194 -18.14 11.53 2.34
CA ARG A 194 -19.48 11.70 2.88
C ARG A 194 -20.52 11.85 1.77
N LEU A 195 -20.29 12.78 0.83
CA LEU A 195 -21.21 13.02 -0.28
C LEU A 195 -21.40 11.77 -1.16
N CYS A 196 -20.32 11.03 -1.43
CA CYS A 196 -20.43 9.80 -2.19
C CYS A 196 -21.23 8.72 -1.45
N LYS A 197 -21.08 8.59 -0.12
CA LYS A 197 -21.85 7.65 0.70
C LYS A 197 -23.34 7.98 0.71
N GLU A 198 -23.68 9.26 0.94
CA GLU A 198 -25.06 9.76 1.03
C GLU A 198 -25.81 9.61 -0.31
N ASN A 199 -25.09 9.75 -1.44
CA ASN A 199 -25.69 9.74 -2.78
C ASN A 199 -25.44 8.46 -3.59
N GLY A 200 -24.83 7.43 -2.97
CA GLY A 200 -24.59 6.14 -3.62
C GLY A 200 -23.61 6.17 -4.80
N LEU A 201 -22.64 7.09 -4.78
CA LEU A 201 -21.61 7.22 -5.82
C LEU A 201 -20.46 6.23 -5.57
N ASP A 202 -20.77 4.94 -5.65
CA ASP A 202 -19.87 3.83 -5.30
C ASP A 202 -18.56 3.86 -6.15
N ASP A 203 -18.65 4.19 -7.44
CA ASP A 203 -17.49 4.23 -8.34
C ASP A 203 -16.43 5.28 -7.93
N GLN A 204 -16.88 6.40 -7.36
CA GLN A 204 -16.01 7.51 -6.96
C GLN A 204 -15.52 7.35 -5.52
N LEU A 205 -16.38 6.82 -4.63
CA LEU A 205 -16.09 6.63 -3.21
C LEU A 205 -14.79 5.84 -2.98
N MET A 206 -14.55 4.78 -3.76
CA MET A 206 -13.35 3.97 -3.58
C MET A 206 -12.08 4.74 -3.95
N ASN A 207 -12.07 5.44 -5.09
CA ASN A 207 -10.91 6.22 -5.51
C ASN A 207 -10.60 7.33 -4.50
N LEU A 208 -11.63 7.95 -3.91
CA LEU A 208 -11.48 8.98 -2.89
C LEU A 208 -10.95 8.43 -1.57
N ALA A 209 -11.40 7.24 -1.16
CA ALA A 209 -10.88 6.54 0.00
C ALA A 209 -9.37 6.26 -0.14
N LEU A 210 -8.93 5.87 -1.34
CA LEU A 210 -7.50 5.63 -1.59
C LEU A 210 -6.63 6.90 -1.53
N LEU A 211 -7.23 8.07 -1.75
CA LEU A 211 -6.56 9.37 -1.65
C LEU A 211 -6.67 9.99 -0.25
N SER A 212 -7.54 9.46 0.61
CA SER A 212 -7.83 9.98 1.95
C SER A 212 -6.88 9.42 3.03
N ASN A 213 -7.12 9.85 4.28
CA ASN A 213 -6.48 9.28 5.45
C ASN A 213 -7.05 7.87 5.78
N PRO A 214 -6.39 7.09 6.68
CA PRO A 214 -6.86 5.75 7.07
C PRO A 214 -8.29 5.74 7.64
N GLU A 215 -8.73 6.82 8.29
CA GLU A 215 -10.10 6.97 8.79
C GLU A 215 -11.12 6.99 7.64
N GLY A 216 -10.89 7.81 6.61
CA GLY A 216 -11.73 7.85 5.41
C GLY A 216 -11.75 6.51 4.66
N MET A 217 -10.64 5.76 4.69
CA MET A 217 -10.58 4.40 4.14
C MET A 217 -11.46 3.42 4.91
N MET A 218 -11.40 3.45 6.24
CA MET A 218 -12.25 2.61 7.09
C MET A 218 -13.72 2.97 6.93
N GLU A 219 -14.06 4.25 6.83
CA GLU A 219 -15.43 4.70 6.60
C GLU A 219 -16.01 4.20 5.27
N ALA A 220 -15.21 4.24 4.20
CA ALA A 220 -15.60 3.67 2.91
C ALA A 220 -15.73 2.13 3.00
N ALA A 221 -14.84 1.46 3.72
CA ALA A 221 -14.90 0.01 3.93
C ALA A 221 -16.18 -0.40 4.69
N CYS A 222 -16.53 0.26 5.80
CA CYS A 222 -17.77 0.00 6.54
C CYS A 222 -19.02 0.24 5.68
N TYR A 223 -19.01 1.28 4.84
CA TYR A 223 -20.10 1.54 3.91
C TYR A 223 -20.31 0.38 2.93
N TYR A 224 -19.22 -0.19 2.38
CA TYR A 224 -19.31 -1.32 1.47
C TYR A 224 -19.67 -2.64 2.15
N GLU A 225 -19.30 -2.84 3.41
CA GLU A 225 -19.72 -4.01 4.21
C GLU A 225 -21.22 -4.03 4.48
N GLY A 226 -21.84 -2.85 4.63
CA GLY A 226 -23.28 -2.71 4.84
C GLY A 226 -24.14 -2.91 3.59
N LYS A 227 -23.54 -3.01 2.39
CA LYS A 227 -24.28 -3.27 1.14
C LYS A 227 -24.29 -4.77 0.80
N ASP A 228 -25.46 -5.31 0.49
CA ASP A 228 -25.67 -6.69 0.04
C ASP A 228 -26.09 -6.71 -1.46
N PRO A 229 -25.39 -7.40 -2.37
CA PRO A 229 -24.20 -8.21 -2.13
C PRO A 229 -22.97 -7.35 -1.78
N PRO A 230 -22.16 -7.76 -0.77
CA PRO A 230 -20.87 -7.13 -0.50
C PRO A 230 -20.03 -7.32 -1.76
N LEU A 231 -19.47 -6.23 -2.31
CA LEU A 231 -18.88 -6.13 -3.64
C LEU A 231 -17.98 -7.32 -4.03
N GLY A 232 -18.63 -8.37 -4.53
CA GLY A 232 -18.03 -9.45 -5.32
C GLY A 232 -17.86 -9.04 -6.78
N ARG A 233 -18.08 -7.76 -7.12
CA ARG A 233 -18.14 -7.26 -8.51
C ARG A 233 -17.52 -5.89 -8.78
N ALA A 234 -16.94 -5.19 -7.79
CA ALA A 234 -15.97 -4.17 -8.16
C ALA A 234 -14.69 -4.91 -8.58
N ASN A 235 -14.44 -4.95 -9.89
CA ASN A 235 -13.19 -5.40 -10.51
C ASN A 235 -12.03 -4.46 -10.10
N LEU A 236 -11.74 -4.36 -8.81
CA LEU A 236 -10.58 -3.65 -8.31
C LEU A 236 -9.41 -4.60 -8.44
N THR A 237 -8.52 -4.32 -9.40
CA THR A 237 -7.21 -4.95 -9.44
C THR A 237 -6.38 -4.31 -8.34
N ILE A 238 -6.12 -5.05 -7.26
CA ILE A 238 -5.18 -4.62 -6.23
C ILE A 238 -3.79 -4.71 -6.86
N THR A 239 -3.27 -3.56 -7.27
CA THR A 239 -1.90 -3.45 -7.76
C THR A 239 -0.93 -3.63 -6.60
N GLU A 240 0.30 -4.06 -6.92
CA GLU A 240 1.35 -4.26 -5.91
C GLU A 240 1.63 -2.97 -5.13
N GLU A 241 1.68 -1.83 -5.82
CA GLU A 241 1.86 -0.51 -5.20
C GLU A 241 0.72 -0.16 -4.24
N LEU A 242 -0.54 -0.47 -4.59
CA LEU A 242 -1.69 -0.26 -3.72
C LEU A 242 -1.64 -1.17 -2.50
N ALA A 243 -1.31 -2.44 -2.68
CA ALA A 243 -1.16 -3.38 -1.59
C ALA A 243 0.00 -3.00 -0.67
N GLU A 244 1.06 -2.39 -1.20
CA GLU A 244 2.16 -1.86 -0.40
C GLU A 244 1.78 -0.60 0.37
N LYS A 245 1.08 0.35 -0.27
CA LYS A 245 0.52 1.56 0.37
C LYS A 245 -0.47 1.23 1.50
N LEU A 246 -1.36 0.27 1.27
CA LEU A 246 -2.28 -0.27 2.28
C LEU A 246 -1.57 -1.00 3.43
N THR A 247 -0.33 -1.45 3.20
CA THR A 247 0.51 -2.05 4.23
C THR A 247 1.51 -1.09 4.85
N VAL A 248 1.49 0.20 4.50
CA VAL A 248 2.47 1.17 5.00
C VAL A 248 2.51 1.10 6.52
N THR A 249 3.65 0.58 6.94
CA THR A 249 4.24 0.51 8.25
C THR A 249 4.43 1.93 8.77
N ASP A 250 3.64 2.30 9.78
CA ASP A 250 4.03 3.13 10.96
C ASP A 250 2.83 3.72 11.72
N CYS A 251 1.60 3.22 11.56
CA CYS A 251 0.61 3.44 12.61
C CYS A 251 1.00 2.65 13.86
N LYS A 252 1.77 3.29 14.75
CA LYS A 252 1.97 2.86 16.14
C LYS A 252 0.66 2.81 16.93
N ASP A 253 -0.44 3.29 16.32
CA ASP A 253 -1.74 3.47 16.95
C ASP A 253 -2.79 2.40 16.59
N LEU A 254 -2.49 1.47 15.67
CA LEU A 254 -3.43 0.39 15.30
C LEU A 254 -3.13 -0.92 16.07
N PRO A 255 -4.13 -1.52 16.75
CA PRO A 255 -3.97 -2.79 17.45
C PRO A 255 -3.48 -3.90 16.52
N ASP A 256 -2.53 -4.72 16.99
CA ASP A 256 -1.91 -5.79 16.18
C ASP A 256 -2.92 -6.76 15.55
N GLU A 257 -4.05 -7.02 16.21
CA GLU A 257 -5.10 -7.90 15.68
C GLU A 257 -5.82 -7.26 14.47
N THR A 258 -6.15 -5.98 14.54
CA THR A 258 -6.80 -5.26 13.42
C THR A 258 -5.87 -5.19 12.20
N ARG A 259 -4.56 -5.03 12.42
CA ARG A 259 -3.55 -5.08 11.37
C ARG A 259 -3.49 -6.44 10.69
N LYS A 260 -3.52 -7.53 11.48
CA LYS A 260 -3.52 -8.91 10.93
C LYS A 260 -4.79 -9.18 10.13
N GLU A 261 -5.94 -8.75 10.61
CA GLU A 261 -7.22 -8.93 9.90
C GLU A 261 -7.21 -8.20 8.56
N LEU A 262 -6.76 -6.94 8.54
CA LEU A 262 -6.64 -6.16 7.31
C LEU A 262 -5.71 -6.85 6.29
N LEU A 263 -4.54 -7.32 6.74
CA LEU A 263 -3.60 -8.05 5.90
C LEU A 263 -4.22 -9.33 5.32
N GLN A 264 -5.03 -10.06 6.09
CA GLN A 264 -5.74 -11.24 5.60
C GLN A 264 -6.77 -10.88 4.53
N ARG A 265 -7.56 -9.82 4.73
CA ARG A 265 -8.56 -9.38 3.74
C ARG A 265 -7.93 -8.92 2.42
N ILE A 266 -6.81 -8.18 2.49
CA ILE A 266 -6.04 -7.80 1.30
C ILE A 266 -5.54 -9.05 0.57
N ALA A 267 -5.00 -10.03 1.31
CA ALA A 267 -4.53 -11.28 0.74
C ALA A 267 -5.64 -12.11 0.07
N GLU A 268 -6.84 -12.15 0.66
CA GLU A 268 -8.03 -12.82 0.10
C GLU A 268 -8.49 -12.15 -1.20
N CYS A 269 -8.39 -10.83 -1.29
CA CYS A 269 -8.69 -10.11 -2.52
C CYS A 269 -7.64 -10.41 -3.62
N CYS A 270 -6.34 -10.44 -3.26
CA CYS A 270 -5.27 -10.85 -4.17
C CYS A 270 -5.46 -12.29 -4.69
N MET A 271 -5.93 -13.20 -3.83
CA MET A 271 -6.26 -14.59 -4.22
C MET A 271 -7.37 -14.66 -5.27
N ARG A 272 -8.42 -13.85 -5.11
CA ARG A 272 -9.54 -13.80 -6.07
C ARG A 272 -9.12 -13.23 -7.42
N GLN A 273 -8.12 -12.36 -7.43
CA GLN A 273 -7.58 -11.75 -8.65
C GLN A 273 -6.51 -12.61 -9.33
N GLY A 274 -6.13 -13.75 -8.75
CA GLY A 274 -5.06 -14.60 -9.26
C GLY A 274 -3.64 -14.08 -8.98
N ASN A 275 -3.48 -13.01 -8.20
CA ASN A 275 -2.16 -12.53 -7.77
C ASN A 275 -1.66 -13.30 -6.54
N TYR A 276 -1.26 -14.55 -6.78
CA TYR A 276 -0.92 -15.51 -5.73
C TYR A 276 0.34 -15.15 -4.95
N HIS A 277 1.37 -14.59 -5.60
CA HIS A 277 2.62 -14.22 -4.94
C HIS A 277 2.42 -13.07 -3.94
N LEU A 278 1.65 -12.06 -4.32
CA LEU A 278 1.31 -10.96 -3.43
C LEU A 278 0.45 -11.45 -2.26
N ALA A 279 -0.53 -12.31 -2.52
CA ALA A 279 -1.32 -12.95 -1.47
C ALA A 279 -0.43 -13.70 -0.47
N THR A 280 0.56 -14.47 -0.94
CA THR A 280 1.54 -15.15 -0.06
C THR A 280 2.29 -14.16 0.83
N LYS A 281 2.80 -13.06 0.27
CA LYS A 281 3.53 -12.03 1.04
C LYS A 281 2.63 -11.47 2.15
N LYS A 282 1.39 -11.10 1.83
CA LYS A 282 0.43 -10.54 2.80
C LYS A 282 0.00 -11.54 3.87
N TYR A 283 -0.29 -12.79 3.49
CA TYR A 283 -0.58 -13.84 4.48
C TYR A 283 0.60 -14.14 5.41
N THR A 284 1.83 -14.09 4.88
CA THR A 284 3.05 -14.27 5.68
C THR A 284 3.23 -13.12 6.67
N GLN A 285 2.99 -11.87 6.24
CA GLN A 285 2.99 -10.69 7.11
C GLN A 285 1.89 -10.77 8.19
N ALA A 286 0.73 -11.34 7.86
CA ALA A 286 -0.36 -11.58 8.82
C ALA A 286 -0.06 -12.73 9.81
N GLY A 287 1.05 -13.47 9.63
CA GLY A 287 1.39 -14.65 10.42
C GLY A 287 0.64 -15.93 10.02
N ASN A 288 -0.23 -15.89 9.01
CA ASN A 288 -1.02 -17.03 8.57
C ASN A 288 -0.29 -17.84 7.48
N LYS A 289 0.64 -18.70 7.94
CA LYS A 289 1.50 -19.50 7.04
C LYS A 289 0.72 -20.56 6.25
N LEU A 290 -0.39 -21.06 6.77
CA LEU A 290 -1.22 -22.06 6.07
C LEU A 290 -1.90 -21.45 4.84
N LYS A 291 -2.56 -20.30 4.99
CA LYS A 291 -3.16 -19.58 3.85
C LYS A 291 -2.07 -19.12 2.86
N ALA A 292 -0.90 -18.72 3.35
CA ALA A 292 0.25 -18.35 2.50
C ALA A 292 0.72 -19.51 1.63
N MET A 293 0.82 -20.72 2.20
CA MET A 293 1.18 -21.93 1.46
C MET A 293 0.10 -22.28 0.43
N SER A 294 -1.18 -22.24 0.81
CA SER A 294 -2.29 -22.47 -0.14
C SER A 294 -2.24 -21.52 -1.34
N ALA A 295 -1.86 -20.26 -1.13
CA ALA A 295 -1.64 -19.30 -2.21
C ALA A 295 -0.47 -19.71 -3.13
N LEU A 296 0.67 -20.12 -2.56
CA LEU A 296 1.82 -20.60 -3.34
C LEU A 296 1.49 -21.86 -4.15
N LEU A 297 0.75 -22.81 -3.56
CA LEU A 297 0.33 -24.02 -4.27
C LEU A 297 -0.52 -23.69 -5.51
N LYS A 298 -1.38 -22.67 -5.41
CA LYS A 298 -2.17 -22.19 -6.57
C LYS A 298 -1.33 -21.44 -7.61
N SER A 299 -0.22 -20.82 -7.21
CA SER A 299 0.67 -20.15 -8.15
C SER A 299 1.47 -21.14 -9.01
N GLY A 300 1.62 -22.38 -8.53
CA GLY A 300 2.36 -23.44 -9.20
C GLY A 300 3.89 -23.29 -9.17
N ASP A 301 4.41 -22.32 -8.41
CA ASP A 301 5.83 -22.00 -8.34
C ASP A 301 6.55 -22.97 -7.39
N THR A 302 7.07 -24.06 -7.97
CA THR A 302 7.71 -25.17 -7.25
C THR A 302 8.88 -24.72 -6.39
N GLU A 303 9.72 -23.81 -6.90
CA GLU A 303 10.90 -23.32 -6.19
C GLU A 303 10.50 -22.55 -4.93
N LYS A 304 9.52 -21.63 -5.05
CA LYS A 304 9.02 -20.88 -3.89
C LYS A 304 8.28 -21.77 -2.89
N ILE A 305 7.54 -22.77 -3.35
CA ILE A 305 6.87 -23.76 -2.47
C ILE A 305 7.92 -24.51 -1.63
N VAL A 306 8.95 -25.05 -2.28
CA VAL A 306 10.04 -25.79 -1.61
C VAL A 306 10.81 -24.90 -0.64
N PHE A 307 11.11 -23.66 -1.05
CA PHE A 307 11.76 -22.67 -0.19
C PHE A 307 10.92 -22.35 1.04
N PHE A 308 9.64 -22.02 0.85
CA PHE A 308 8.73 -21.62 1.94
C PHE A 308 8.51 -22.74 2.96
N ALA A 309 8.40 -23.99 2.50
CA ALA A 309 8.31 -25.16 3.39
C ALA A 309 9.57 -25.31 4.26
N ASN A 310 10.76 -25.19 3.67
CA ASN A 310 12.04 -25.32 4.38
C ASN A 310 12.31 -24.18 5.37
N VAL A 311 11.89 -22.95 5.04
CA VAL A 311 12.01 -21.79 5.94
C VAL A 311 11.00 -21.87 7.09
N SER A 312 9.76 -22.27 6.80
CA SER A 312 8.69 -22.28 7.80
C SER A 312 8.80 -23.43 8.80
N ARG A 313 9.40 -24.56 8.42
CA ARG A 313 9.67 -25.75 9.27
C ARG A 313 8.45 -26.27 10.04
N GLN A 314 7.25 -26.16 9.46
CA GLN A 314 6.02 -26.67 10.06
C GLN A 314 5.60 -28.00 9.41
N ARG A 315 5.13 -28.94 10.24
CA ARG A 315 4.74 -30.29 9.83
C ARG A 315 3.74 -30.27 8.66
N GLU A 316 2.66 -29.52 8.83
CA GLU A 316 1.56 -29.43 7.86
C GLU A 316 2.02 -28.86 6.52
N LEU A 317 2.92 -27.86 6.55
CA LEU A 317 3.46 -27.25 5.33
C LEU A 317 4.31 -28.20 4.51
N PHE A 318 5.11 -29.05 5.17
CA PHE A 318 5.85 -30.10 4.46
C PHE A 318 4.90 -31.10 3.79
N ILE A 319 3.82 -31.49 4.46
CA ILE A 319 2.81 -32.41 3.90
C ILE A 319 2.11 -31.77 2.70
N MET A 320 1.67 -30.51 2.82
CA MET A 320 1.03 -29.76 1.73
C MET A 320 1.94 -29.64 0.49
N ALA A 321 3.21 -29.28 0.70
CA ALA A 321 4.18 -29.18 -0.39
C ALA A 321 4.44 -30.54 -1.04
N ALA A 322 4.60 -31.61 -0.23
CA ALA A 322 4.80 -32.95 -0.76
C ALA A 322 3.61 -33.45 -1.59
N ASN A 323 2.38 -33.23 -1.11
CA ASN A 323 1.16 -33.61 -1.84
C ASN A 323 1.06 -32.90 -3.20
N TYR A 324 1.44 -31.61 -3.26
CA TYR A 324 1.49 -30.87 -4.52
C TYR A 324 2.57 -31.41 -5.47
N LEU A 325 3.77 -31.71 -4.94
CA LEU A 325 4.85 -32.27 -5.74
C LEU A 325 4.50 -33.67 -6.29
N GLN A 326 3.66 -34.45 -5.59
CA GLN A 326 3.17 -35.73 -6.11
C GLN A 326 2.33 -35.58 -7.38
N SER A 327 1.61 -34.46 -7.55
CA SER A 327 0.80 -34.23 -8.76
C SER A 327 1.63 -33.79 -9.98
N LEU A 328 2.95 -33.61 -9.81
CA LEU A 328 3.87 -33.26 -10.90
C LEU A 328 4.55 -34.52 -11.47
N ASP A 329 5.20 -34.37 -12.63
CA ASP A 329 6.00 -35.42 -13.27
C ASP A 329 7.33 -35.70 -12.52
N TRP A 330 7.25 -36.31 -11.34
CA TRP A 330 8.41 -36.65 -10.50
C TRP A 330 9.38 -37.65 -11.15
N ARG A 331 8.95 -38.39 -12.19
CA ARG A 331 9.82 -39.29 -12.98
C ARG A 331 10.82 -38.56 -13.87
N LYS A 332 10.40 -37.44 -14.49
CA LYS A 332 11.30 -36.64 -15.36
C LYS A 332 12.35 -35.91 -14.54
N ASN A 333 12.07 -35.65 -13.26
CA ASN A 333 12.95 -34.88 -12.40
C ASN A 333 13.21 -35.61 -11.06
N PRO A 334 14.32 -36.36 -10.95
CA PRO A 334 14.62 -37.15 -9.76
C PRO A 334 14.82 -36.30 -8.50
N GLU A 335 15.06 -35.00 -8.64
CA GLU A 335 15.13 -34.08 -7.50
C GLU A 335 13.76 -33.84 -6.85
N ILE A 336 12.67 -33.87 -7.63
CA ILE A 336 11.30 -33.80 -7.09
C ILE A 336 11.01 -35.04 -6.24
N LEU A 337 11.37 -36.22 -6.72
CA LEU A 337 11.24 -37.48 -5.99
C LEU A 337 11.96 -37.43 -4.63
N LYS A 338 13.23 -37.01 -4.61
CA LYS A 338 14.01 -36.84 -3.37
C LYS A 338 13.35 -35.82 -2.43
N THR A 339 12.82 -34.74 -2.98
CA THR A 339 12.17 -33.67 -2.20
C THR A 339 10.87 -34.14 -1.55
N ILE A 340 10.05 -34.92 -2.27
CA ILE A 340 8.82 -35.54 -1.72
C ILE A 340 9.15 -36.44 -0.53
N ILE A 341 10.13 -37.34 -0.70
CA ILE A 341 10.57 -38.26 0.37
C ILE A 341 11.09 -37.46 1.57
N ALA A 342 11.91 -36.43 1.33
CA ALA A 342 12.45 -35.57 2.38
C ALA A 342 11.33 -34.81 3.13
N PHE A 343 10.32 -34.31 2.42
CA PHE A 343 9.22 -33.57 3.02
C PHE A 343 8.28 -34.45 3.83
N TYR A 344 7.88 -35.63 3.36
CA TYR A 344 7.08 -36.53 4.22
C TYR A 344 7.85 -37.03 5.44
N THR A 345 9.16 -37.25 5.30
CA THR A 345 10.02 -37.63 6.43
C THR A 345 10.10 -36.50 7.46
N LYS A 346 10.35 -35.25 7.03
CA LYS A 346 10.35 -34.06 7.91
C LYS A 346 8.97 -33.79 8.52
N GLY A 347 7.91 -34.04 7.76
CA GLY A 347 6.51 -33.93 8.17
C GLY A 347 6.01 -35.08 9.05
N ARG A 348 6.86 -36.07 9.37
CA ARG A 348 6.49 -37.27 10.15
C ARG A 348 5.19 -37.91 9.66
N ALA A 349 5.03 -38.00 8.34
CA ALA A 349 3.84 -38.53 7.68
C ALA A 349 4.15 -39.88 7.03
N SER A 350 4.45 -40.87 7.87
CA SER A 350 4.92 -42.20 7.43
C SER A 350 3.89 -42.95 6.57
N GLU A 351 2.59 -42.76 6.80
CA GLU A 351 1.53 -43.38 6.00
C GLU A 351 1.46 -42.83 4.58
N LEU A 352 1.53 -41.49 4.43
CA LEU A 352 1.54 -40.85 3.11
C LEU A 352 2.83 -41.19 2.35
N LEU A 353 3.95 -41.31 3.05
CA LEU A 353 5.21 -41.76 2.47
C LEU A 353 5.13 -43.21 1.99
N ALA A 354 4.53 -44.12 2.77
CA ALA A 354 4.31 -45.50 2.37
C ALA A 354 3.40 -45.59 1.13
N GLY A 355 2.29 -44.84 1.12
CA GLY A 355 1.41 -44.75 -0.05
C GLY A 355 2.12 -44.21 -1.29
N PHE A 356 3.01 -43.22 -1.13
CA PHE A 356 3.81 -42.71 -2.24
C PHE A 356 4.76 -43.78 -2.81
N TYR A 357 5.42 -44.57 -1.96
CA TYR A 357 6.25 -45.69 -2.41
C TYR A 357 5.44 -46.80 -3.09
N GLU A 358 4.23 -47.09 -2.63
CA GLU A 358 3.29 -48.01 -3.30
C GLU A 358 2.96 -47.54 -4.72
N VAL A 359 2.64 -46.25 -4.89
CA VAL A 359 2.41 -45.64 -6.22
C VAL A 359 3.67 -45.72 -7.08
N CYS A 360 4.86 -45.45 -6.51
CA CYS A 360 6.12 -45.58 -7.23
C CYS A 360 6.33 -47.01 -7.76
N ALA A 361 6.06 -48.02 -6.91
CA ALA A 361 6.17 -49.43 -7.28
C ALA A 361 5.17 -49.82 -8.37
N GLN A 362 3.91 -49.38 -8.24
CA GLN A 362 2.86 -49.64 -9.21
C GLN A 362 3.23 -49.10 -10.59
N VAL A 363 3.76 -47.87 -10.68
CA VAL A 363 4.22 -47.29 -11.96
C VAL A 363 5.43 -48.06 -12.53
N GLU A 364 6.37 -48.53 -11.70
CA GLU A 364 7.50 -49.37 -12.19
C GLU A 364 7.03 -50.72 -12.76
N ILE A 365 6.01 -51.33 -12.16
CA ILE A 365 5.39 -52.56 -12.67
C ILE A 365 4.63 -52.24 -13.96
N ASP A 366 3.79 -51.21 -13.92
CA ASP A 366 2.76 -50.99 -14.92
C ASP A 366 3.29 -50.47 -16.25
N ASP A 367 4.24 -49.54 -16.19
CA ASP A 367 4.71 -48.84 -17.38
C ASP A 367 6.06 -49.38 -17.87
N PHE A 368 6.84 -50.02 -16.99
CA PHE A 368 8.24 -50.38 -17.26
C PHE A 368 8.57 -51.86 -17.04
N GLN A 369 7.64 -52.65 -16.48
CA GLN A 369 7.87 -54.06 -16.13
C GLN A 369 9.16 -54.27 -15.31
N ASN A 370 9.53 -53.26 -14.50
CA ASN A 370 10.75 -53.24 -13.70
C ASN A 370 10.46 -53.68 -12.26
N TYR A 371 10.38 -55.00 -12.10
CA TYR A 371 10.05 -55.65 -10.83
C TYR A 371 11.13 -55.49 -9.75
N GLU A 372 12.39 -55.24 -10.12
CA GLU A 372 13.50 -55.03 -9.17
C GLU A 372 13.36 -53.68 -8.45
N LYS A 373 13.08 -52.61 -9.21
CA LYS A 373 12.81 -51.28 -8.63
C LYS A 373 11.51 -51.26 -7.85
N ALA A 374 10.47 -51.93 -8.35
CA ALA A 374 9.21 -52.09 -7.64
C ALA A 374 9.39 -52.79 -6.28
N LEU A 375 10.21 -53.85 -6.25
CA LEU A 375 10.55 -54.55 -5.02
C LEU A 375 11.25 -53.64 -4.00
N HIS A 376 12.20 -52.81 -4.45
CA HIS A 376 12.88 -51.85 -3.59
C HIS A 376 11.90 -50.83 -3.01
N ALA A 377 11.05 -50.24 -3.85
CA ALA A 377 10.04 -49.26 -3.43
C ALA A 377 9.04 -49.86 -2.42
N LEU A 378 8.52 -51.07 -2.67
CA LEU A 378 7.61 -51.74 -1.72
C LEU A 378 8.29 -52.08 -0.39
N THR A 379 9.57 -52.43 -0.42
CA THR A 379 10.34 -52.69 0.80
C THR A 379 10.49 -51.41 1.64
N GLU A 380 10.73 -50.26 1.00
CA GLU A 380 10.74 -48.97 1.68
C GLU A 380 9.35 -48.56 2.17
N ALA A 381 8.28 -48.86 1.42
CA ALA A 381 6.90 -48.65 1.86
C ALA A 381 6.61 -49.41 3.18
N TYR A 382 6.97 -50.70 3.25
CA TYR A 382 6.84 -51.54 4.43
C TYR A 382 7.62 -50.98 5.63
N LYS A 383 8.87 -50.54 5.42
CA LYS A 383 9.70 -49.91 6.46
C LYS A 383 9.11 -48.60 6.98
N CYS A 384 8.48 -47.80 6.12
CA CYS A 384 7.82 -46.55 6.53
C CYS A 384 6.57 -46.85 7.34
N LEU A 385 5.73 -47.77 6.86
CA LEU A 385 4.45 -48.11 7.49
C LEU A 385 4.64 -48.79 8.85
N SER A 386 5.66 -49.65 9.00
CA SER A 386 6.02 -50.28 10.29
C SER A 386 6.51 -49.29 11.35
N LYS A 387 7.03 -48.13 10.94
CA LYS A 387 7.48 -47.05 11.85
C LYS A 387 6.36 -46.07 12.23
N ALA A 388 5.20 -46.13 11.59
CA ALA A 388 4.09 -45.23 11.87
C ALA A 388 3.52 -45.52 13.28
N LYS A 389 3.49 -44.49 14.13
CA LYS A 389 2.84 -44.52 15.45
C LYS A 389 1.48 -43.81 15.34
N ASP A 390 0.40 -44.60 15.37
CA ASP A 390 -0.92 -44.34 15.99
C ASP A 390 -2.24 -44.49 15.17
N SER A 391 -3.26 -44.87 15.95
CA SER A 391 -4.74 -44.79 15.83
C SER A 391 -5.55 -45.90 15.17
N SER A 392 -5.02 -46.71 14.23
CA SER A 392 -5.81 -47.79 13.60
C SER A 392 -5.05 -49.10 13.39
N ALA A 393 -4.55 -49.67 14.49
CA ALA A 393 -3.70 -50.87 14.50
C ALA A 393 -4.19 -51.99 13.55
N GLY A 394 -5.49 -52.30 13.52
CA GLY A 394 -6.03 -53.35 12.64
C GLY A 394 -5.97 -53.06 11.13
N LYS A 395 -6.14 -51.80 10.71
CA LYS A 395 -6.01 -51.43 9.28
C LYS A 395 -4.54 -51.39 8.85
N GLN A 396 -3.67 -50.96 9.76
CA GLN A 396 -2.23 -50.93 9.55
C GLN A 396 -1.65 -52.35 9.42
N GLU A 397 -2.08 -53.29 10.27
CA GLU A 397 -1.66 -54.70 10.21
C GLU A 397 -2.11 -55.38 8.92
N ALA A 398 -3.36 -55.18 8.50
CA ALA A 398 -3.86 -55.70 7.22
C ALA A 398 -3.01 -55.18 6.04
N ARG A 399 -2.74 -53.87 6.01
CA ARG A 399 -1.94 -53.25 4.94
C ARG A 399 -0.48 -53.69 4.96
N LEU A 400 0.11 -53.94 6.13
CA LEU A 400 1.45 -54.53 6.26
C LEU A 400 1.48 -55.97 5.74
N SER A 401 0.46 -56.77 6.06
CA SER A 401 0.31 -58.13 5.55
C SER A 401 0.20 -58.14 4.02
N ASP A 402 -0.63 -57.24 3.46
CA ASP A 402 -0.80 -57.10 2.01
C ASP A 402 0.52 -56.72 1.33
N LEU A 403 1.25 -55.72 1.86
CA LEU A 403 2.57 -55.34 1.36
C LEU A 403 3.57 -56.50 1.42
N GLN A 404 3.58 -57.25 2.51
CA GLN A 404 4.48 -58.39 2.68
C GLN A 404 4.16 -59.52 1.70
N HIS A 405 2.88 -59.77 1.44
CA HIS A 405 2.45 -60.72 0.42
C HIS A 405 2.90 -60.27 -0.98
N LYS A 406 2.66 -59.00 -1.36
CA LYS A 406 3.12 -58.43 -2.64
C LYS A 406 4.64 -58.54 -2.83
N ILE A 407 5.41 -58.19 -1.80
CA ILE A 407 6.88 -58.31 -1.79
C ILE A 407 7.31 -59.75 -2.05
N THR A 408 6.61 -60.73 -1.47
CA THR A 408 6.93 -62.16 -1.63
C THR A 408 6.68 -62.63 -3.06
N LEU A 409 5.55 -62.26 -3.65
CA LEU A 409 5.21 -62.60 -5.05
C LEU A 409 6.20 -61.99 -6.04
N ILE A 410 6.53 -60.69 -5.87
CA ILE A 410 7.51 -60.02 -6.73
C ILE A 410 8.90 -60.64 -6.58
N LYS A 411 9.32 -61.03 -5.37
CA LYS A 411 10.59 -61.74 -5.15
C LYS A 411 10.65 -63.06 -5.91
N LYS A 412 9.57 -63.87 -5.84
CA LYS A 412 9.47 -65.12 -6.60
C LYS A 412 9.60 -64.87 -8.11
N PHE A 413 8.94 -63.84 -8.64
CA PHE A 413 9.00 -63.52 -10.07
C PHE A 413 10.38 -62.99 -10.52
N VAL A 414 11.00 -62.11 -9.73
CA VAL A 414 12.37 -61.63 -9.99
C VAL A 414 13.37 -62.78 -9.93
N GLN A 415 13.21 -63.71 -8.97
CA GLN A 415 14.03 -64.92 -8.88
C GLN A 415 13.86 -65.80 -10.11
N ALA A 416 12.63 -66.03 -10.58
CA ALA A 416 12.36 -66.81 -11.80
C ALA A 416 13.04 -66.18 -13.03
N ARG A 417 12.97 -64.85 -13.18
CA ARG A 417 13.67 -64.12 -14.26
C ARG A 417 15.19 -64.25 -14.18
N GLY A 418 15.76 -64.19 -12.98
CA GLY A 418 17.21 -64.34 -12.77
C GLY A 418 17.71 -65.76 -13.04
N LEU A 419 16.97 -66.77 -12.59
CA LEU A 419 17.30 -68.19 -12.77
C LEU A 419 17.17 -68.66 -14.22
N TYR A 420 16.44 -67.95 -15.07
CA TYR A 420 16.21 -68.36 -16.46
C TYR A 420 17.51 -68.60 -17.25
N ALA A 421 18.55 -67.81 -16.98
CA ALA A 421 19.85 -67.95 -17.64
C ALA A 421 20.61 -69.22 -17.21
N GLU A 422 20.32 -69.76 -16.02
CA GLU A 422 20.99 -70.91 -15.44
C GLU A 422 20.18 -72.20 -15.62
N ASN A 423 18.86 -72.14 -15.36
CA ASN A 423 17.96 -73.29 -15.40
C ASN A 423 16.56 -72.89 -15.90
N SER A 424 16.35 -72.99 -17.21
CA SER A 424 15.11 -72.58 -17.86
C SER A 424 13.88 -73.39 -17.42
N SER A 425 14.02 -74.70 -17.14
CA SER A 425 12.90 -75.54 -16.70
C SER A 425 12.40 -75.18 -15.30
N GLU A 426 13.31 -74.82 -14.40
CA GLU A 426 12.96 -74.43 -13.03
C GLU A 426 12.34 -73.03 -12.99
N ALA A 427 12.85 -72.11 -13.83
CA ALA A 427 12.25 -70.79 -14.01
C ALA A 427 10.80 -70.86 -14.52
N VAL A 428 10.51 -71.77 -15.46
CA VAL A 428 9.15 -72.02 -15.96
C VAL A 428 8.25 -72.59 -14.85
N GLY A 429 8.71 -73.60 -14.11
CA GLY A 429 7.94 -74.17 -13.00
C GLY A 429 7.62 -73.16 -11.90
N LEU A 430 8.53 -72.20 -11.63
CA LEU A 430 8.27 -71.09 -10.70
C LEU A 430 7.22 -70.12 -11.24
N CYS A 431 7.21 -69.84 -12.54
CA CYS A 431 6.20 -68.99 -13.18
C CYS A 431 4.82 -69.67 -13.24
N GLU A 432 4.75 -70.98 -13.49
CA GLU A 432 3.51 -71.76 -13.43
C GLU A 432 2.95 -71.78 -12.01
N ALA A 433 3.79 -72.04 -11.00
CA ALA A 433 3.38 -71.98 -9.60
C ALA A 433 2.91 -70.57 -9.18
N LEU A 434 3.49 -69.51 -9.76
CA LEU A 434 3.03 -68.14 -9.52
C LEU A 434 1.62 -67.90 -10.07
N LEU A 435 1.26 -68.49 -11.21
CA LEU A 435 -0.08 -68.35 -11.80
C LEU A 435 -1.17 -69.05 -10.98
N GLU A 436 -0.80 -70.03 -10.14
CA GLU A 436 -1.73 -70.71 -9.22
C GLU A 436 -1.98 -69.90 -7.93
N GLU A 437 -1.18 -68.87 -7.64
CA GLU A 437 -1.33 -68.05 -6.43
C GLU A 437 -2.56 -67.12 -6.52
N PRO A 438 -3.43 -67.10 -5.50
CA PRO A 438 -4.58 -66.19 -5.48
C PRO A 438 -4.11 -64.74 -5.35
N ASN A 439 -4.75 -63.82 -6.09
CA ASN A 439 -4.43 -62.38 -6.10
C ASN A 439 -2.99 -62.05 -6.57
N LEU A 440 -2.52 -62.70 -7.63
CA LEU A 440 -1.23 -62.38 -8.26
C LEU A 440 -1.19 -60.97 -8.87
N ASP A 441 -2.24 -60.58 -9.59
CA ASP A 441 -2.28 -59.40 -10.48
C ASP A 441 -1.93 -58.04 -9.80
N PRO A 442 -2.32 -57.76 -8.53
CA PRO A 442 -1.92 -56.55 -7.81
C PRO A 442 -0.44 -56.46 -7.40
N ALA A 443 0.33 -57.54 -7.59
CA ALA A 443 1.75 -57.64 -7.26
C ALA A 443 2.61 -57.91 -8.49
N VAL A 444 2.18 -58.85 -9.33
CA VAL A 444 2.83 -59.24 -10.58
C VAL A 444 1.75 -59.36 -11.64
N ARG A 445 1.88 -58.64 -12.74
CA ARG A 445 0.88 -58.68 -13.81
C ARG A 445 0.84 -60.07 -14.42
N VAL A 446 -0.34 -60.66 -14.48
CA VAL A 446 -0.54 -61.99 -15.06
C VAL A 446 -0.05 -62.03 -16.52
N GLY A 447 -0.27 -60.93 -17.25
CA GLY A 447 0.22 -60.76 -18.62
C GLY A 447 1.75 -60.79 -18.76
N ASP A 448 2.49 -60.29 -17.78
CA ASP A 448 3.96 -60.31 -17.81
C ASP A 448 4.50 -61.73 -17.52
N VAL A 449 3.81 -62.50 -16.68
CA VAL A 449 4.15 -63.92 -16.42
C VAL A 449 3.86 -64.76 -17.66
N PHE A 450 2.70 -64.58 -18.29
CA PHE A 450 2.41 -65.25 -19.56
C PHE A 450 3.34 -64.81 -20.68
N GLY A 451 3.69 -63.53 -20.76
CA GLY A 451 4.69 -63.03 -21.71
C GLY A 451 6.02 -63.76 -21.57
N PHE A 452 6.50 -63.92 -20.34
CA PHE A 452 7.71 -64.69 -20.05
C PHE A 452 7.61 -66.16 -20.47
N LEU A 453 6.47 -66.82 -20.19
CA LEU A 453 6.24 -68.21 -20.59
C LEU A 453 6.16 -68.38 -22.12
N VAL A 454 5.47 -67.47 -22.81
CA VAL A 454 5.37 -67.47 -24.27
C VAL A 454 6.74 -67.28 -24.90
N ASP A 455 7.54 -66.33 -24.41
CA ASP A 455 8.91 -66.11 -24.89
C ASP A 455 9.77 -67.37 -24.75
N HIS A 456 9.62 -68.10 -23.64
CA HIS A 456 10.29 -69.39 -23.43
C HIS A 456 9.88 -70.45 -24.46
N TYR A 457 8.57 -70.69 -24.63
CA TYR A 457 8.08 -71.71 -25.56
C TYR A 457 8.35 -71.36 -27.03
N CYS A 458 8.32 -70.07 -27.38
CA CYS A 458 8.75 -69.59 -28.70
C CYS A 458 10.24 -69.86 -28.95
N GLN A 459 11.12 -69.63 -27.97
CA GLN A 459 12.55 -69.94 -28.08
C GLN A 459 12.83 -71.44 -28.21
N GLN A 460 12.00 -72.29 -27.59
CA GLN A 460 12.12 -73.75 -27.69
C GLN A 460 11.42 -74.36 -28.92
N GLY A 461 10.71 -73.55 -29.72
CA GLY A 461 10.01 -74.01 -30.92
C GLY A 461 8.82 -74.94 -30.64
N ASN A 462 8.28 -74.94 -29.42
CA ASN A 462 7.25 -75.87 -28.97
C ASN A 462 5.87 -75.19 -29.01
N PHE A 463 5.20 -75.19 -30.17
CA PHE A 463 3.92 -74.52 -30.42
C PHE A 463 2.69 -75.41 -30.22
N LYS A 464 2.70 -76.32 -29.24
CA LYS A 464 1.59 -77.26 -29.00
C LYS A 464 0.80 -76.96 -27.76
#